data_AF-A0A7V8TXN8-F1
#
_entry.id   AF-A0A7V8TXN8-F1
#
_cell.length_a   1.000
_cell.length_b   1.000
_cell.length_c   1.000
_cell.angle_alpha   90.00
_cell.angle_beta   90.00
_cell.angle_gamma   90.00
#
_symmetry.space_group_name_H-M   'P 1'
#
loop_
_entity.id
_entity.type
_entity.pdbx_description
1 polymer ?
#
loop_
_entity_poly.entity_id
_entity_poly.type
_entity_poly.pdbx_seq_one_letter_code
_entity_poly.pdbx_strand_id
1 'polypeptide(L)'
;MLMNKKENKFIRLAELSLMDFITRSKDEVLRFFTTTPQHWMMLHKVVIAYYKNETISKNQLLKFIERSYLTSNTYIDNAIKKEYFKIIRNKKDKRSIFILPTDRTIKSFEKFVMQRENLYKI
;
A
#
# COMPACT_ATOMS: atom_id res chain seq x y z
N MET A 1 -12.37 -38.56 7.37
CA MET A 1 -11.14 -38.15 8.09
C MET A 1 -11.44 -36.83 8.77
N LEU A 2 -11.47 -36.76 10.10
CA LEU A 2 -11.68 -35.50 10.82
C LEU A 2 -10.38 -34.70 10.75
N MET A 3 -10.39 -33.57 10.02
CA MET A 3 -9.22 -32.68 9.94
C MET A 3 -8.82 -32.18 11.32
N ASN A 4 -7.54 -32.31 11.64
CA ASN A 4 -6.95 -31.86 12.90
C ASN A 4 -7.09 -30.32 13.01
N LYS A 5 -7.29 -29.78 14.21
CA LYS A 5 -7.32 -28.33 14.52
C LYS A 5 -6.19 -27.53 13.85
N LYS A 6 -4.99 -28.12 13.70
CA LYS A 6 -3.85 -27.52 12.99
C LYS A 6 -4.12 -27.35 11.49
N GLU A 7 -4.67 -28.37 10.84
CA GLU A 7 -5.00 -28.37 9.41
C GLU A 7 -6.11 -27.37 9.12
N ASN A 8 -7.15 -27.32 9.98
CA ASN A 8 -8.21 -26.32 9.91
C ASN A 8 -7.68 -24.89 10.01
N LYS A 9 -6.74 -24.64 10.93
CA LYS A 9 -6.10 -23.31 11.07
C LYS A 9 -5.28 -22.96 9.82
N PHE A 10 -4.51 -23.92 9.30
CA PHE A 10 -3.71 -23.71 8.09
C PHE A 10 -4.58 -23.36 6.89
N ILE A 11 -5.64 -24.13 6.64
CA ILE A 11 -6.57 -23.89 5.52
C ILE A 11 -7.21 -22.51 5.63
N ARG A 12 -7.72 -22.14 6.82
CA ARG A 12 -8.30 -20.80 7.03
C ARG A 12 -7.30 -19.67 6.70
N LEU A 13 -6.05 -19.80 7.13
CA LEU A 13 -5.01 -18.80 6.83
C LEU A 13 -4.67 -18.75 5.33
N ALA A 14 -4.67 -19.89 4.65
CA ALA A 14 -4.45 -19.96 3.21
C ALA A 14 -5.60 -19.32 2.42
N GLU A 15 -6.86 -19.58 2.81
CA GLU A 15 -8.05 -18.94 2.23
C GLU A 15 -8.02 -17.43 2.40
N LEU A 16 -7.59 -16.93 3.56
CA LEU A 16 -7.44 -15.50 3.83
C LEU A 16 -6.38 -14.86 2.92
N SER A 17 -5.22 -15.50 2.79
CA SER A 17 -4.16 -15.05 1.87
C SER A 17 -4.67 -14.98 0.42
N LEU A 18 -5.45 -15.97 -0.01
CA LEU A 18 -6.08 -15.98 -1.33
C LEU A 18 -7.10 -14.84 -1.48
N MET A 19 -7.95 -14.61 -0.48
CA MET A 19 -8.92 -13.51 -0.50
C MET A 19 -8.25 -12.13 -0.53
N ASP A 20 -7.13 -11.95 0.18
CA ASP A 20 -6.33 -10.73 0.10
C ASP A 20 -5.80 -10.50 -1.32
N PHE A 21 -5.36 -11.55 -2.01
CA PHE A 21 -4.94 -11.46 -3.40
C PHE A 21 -6.09 -11.10 -4.34
N ILE A 22 -7.23 -11.77 -4.21
CA ILE A 22 -8.43 -11.52 -5.03
C ILE A 22 -8.97 -10.09 -4.80
N THR A 23 -8.97 -9.62 -3.56
CA THR A 23 -9.45 -8.26 -3.26
C THR A 23 -8.55 -7.22 -3.93
N ARG A 24 -7.22 -7.37 -3.77
CA ARG A 24 -6.26 -6.45 -4.37
C ARG A 24 -6.33 -6.44 -5.89
N SER A 25 -6.61 -7.58 -6.53
CA SER A 25 -6.70 -7.66 -8.00
C SER A 25 -7.97 -7.03 -8.58
N LYS A 26 -9.05 -6.94 -7.78
CA LYS A 26 -10.32 -6.32 -8.18
C LYS A 26 -10.35 -4.81 -7.99
N ASP A 27 -9.58 -4.28 -7.03
CA ASP A 27 -9.48 -2.85 -6.78
C ASP A 27 -8.43 -2.20 -7.69
N GLU A 28 -8.79 -1.14 -8.42
CA GLU A 28 -7.90 -0.50 -9.38
C GLU A 28 -6.65 0.11 -8.73
N VAL A 29 -6.79 0.72 -7.55
CA VAL A 29 -5.69 1.36 -6.83
C VAL A 29 -4.77 0.28 -6.27
N LEU A 30 -5.32 -0.70 -5.57
CA LEU A 30 -4.52 -1.76 -4.97
C LEU A 30 -3.80 -2.59 -6.05
N ARG A 31 -4.50 -2.93 -7.15
CA ARG A 31 -3.92 -3.67 -8.27
C ARG A 31 -2.67 -3.00 -8.81
N PHE A 32 -2.71 -1.68 -8.99
CA PHE A 32 -1.55 -0.90 -9.41
C PHE A 32 -0.37 -1.11 -8.45
N PHE A 33 -0.58 -0.90 -7.14
CA PHE A 33 0.46 -1.07 -6.11
C PHE A 33 0.92 -2.52 -5.90
N THR A 34 0.15 -3.53 -6.30
CA THR A 34 0.58 -4.93 -6.21
C THR A 34 1.44 -5.43 -7.37
N THR A 35 1.80 -4.57 -8.33
CA THR A 35 2.66 -4.97 -9.46
C THR A 35 3.99 -5.57 -9.01
N THR A 36 4.56 -5.08 -7.91
CA THR A 36 5.75 -5.67 -7.27
C THR A 36 5.64 -5.59 -5.74
N PRO A 37 6.36 -6.44 -4.99
CA PRO A 37 6.41 -6.33 -3.53
C PRO A 37 6.83 -4.95 -3.04
N GLN A 38 7.80 -4.31 -3.72
CA GLN A 38 8.30 -3.00 -3.33
C GLN A 38 7.26 -1.90 -3.54
N HIS A 39 6.45 -1.97 -4.60
CA HIS A 39 5.34 -1.05 -4.82
C HIS A 39 4.24 -1.21 -3.76
N TRP A 40 4.02 -2.44 -3.31
CA TRP A 40 3.09 -2.73 -2.23
C TRP A 40 3.58 -2.15 -0.89
N MET A 41 4.86 -2.36 -0.58
CA MET A 41 5.51 -1.74 0.59
C MET A 41 5.45 -0.21 0.54
N MET A 42 5.61 0.39 -0.65
CA MET A 42 5.53 1.83 -0.85
C MET A 42 4.14 2.38 -0.48
N LEU A 43 3.06 1.74 -0.93
CA LEU A 43 1.69 2.12 -0.56
C LEU A 43 1.52 2.10 0.96
N HIS A 44 1.91 0.99 1.61
CA HIS A 44 1.86 0.86 3.06
C HIS A 44 2.61 1.99 3.76
N LYS A 45 3.85 2.29 3.32
CA LYS A 45 4.68 3.31 3.95
C LYS A 45 4.05 4.70 3.87
N VAL A 46 3.49 5.06 2.70
CA VAL A 46 2.83 6.36 2.48
C VAL A 46 1.55 6.49 3.32
N VAL A 47 0.71 5.46 3.34
CA VAL A 47 -0.55 5.49 4.11
C VAL A 47 -0.29 5.48 5.61
N ILE A 48 0.68 4.68 6.10
CA ILE A 48 1.07 4.69 7.52
C ILE A 48 1.58 6.08 7.95
N ALA A 49 2.45 6.71 7.14
CA ALA A 49 2.95 8.04 7.42
C ALA A 49 1.79 9.05 7.53
N TYR A 50 0.84 8.99 6.59
CA TYR A 50 -0.36 9.82 6.62
C TYR A 50 -1.16 9.70 7.94
N TYR A 51 -1.49 8.49 8.39
CA TYR A 51 -2.23 8.30 9.65
C TYR A 51 -1.42 8.67 10.90
N LYS A 52 -0.09 8.58 10.83
CA LYS A 52 0.79 9.04 11.92
C LYS A 52 0.99 10.56 11.93
N ASN A 53 0.37 11.30 11.02
CA ASN A 53 0.63 12.72 10.79
C ASN A 53 2.12 13.01 10.49
N GLU A 54 2.81 12.03 9.89
CA GLU A 54 4.19 12.14 9.44
C GLU A 54 4.24 12.48 7.96
N THR A 55 5.19 13.32 7.55
CA THR A 55 5.45 13.59 6.13
C THR A 55 6.52 12.66 5.59
N ILE A 56 6.30 12.10 4.40
CA ILE A 56 7.34 11.36 3.66
C ILE A 56 7.74 12.11 2.41
N SER A 57 9.03 12.44 2.29
CA SER A 57 9.56 13.05 1.07
C SER A 57 9.71 12.01 -0.04
N LYS A 58 9.66 12.46 -1.30
CA LYS A 58 9.92 11.60 -2.46
C LYS A 58 11.29 10.90 -2.35
N ASN A 59 12.32 11.61 -1.88
CA ASN A 59 13.66 11.02 -1.70
C ASN A 59 13.71 9.93 -0.62
N GLN A 60 13.01 10.11 0.50
CA GLN A 60 12.90 9.06 1.52
C GLN A 60 12.17 7.83 0.97
N LEU A 61 11.11 8.04 0.19
CA LEU A 61 10.35 6.96 -0.42
C LEU A 61 11.20 6.18 -1.44
N LEU A 62 11.97 6.88 -2.28
CA LEU A 62 12.90 6.28 -3.24
C LEU A 62 13.96 5.40 -2.55
N LYS A 63 14.53 5.87 -1.44
CA LYS A 63 15.50 5.10 -0.66
C LYS A 63 14.88 3.84 -0.03
N PHE A 64 13.62 3.90 0.36
CA PHE A 64 12.91 2.80 1.02
C PHE A 64 12.57 1.62 0.09
N ILE A 65 12.33 1.88 -1.19
CA ILE A 65 11.90 0.85 -2.16
C ILE A 65 13.08 -0.05 -2.59
N GLU A 66 14.33 0.37 -2.35
CA GLU A 66 15.56 -0.40 -2.66
C GLU A 66 15.62 -0.92 -4.11
N ARG A 67 15.12 -0.12 -5.06
CA ARG A 67 15.19 -0.36 -6.51
C ARG A 67 16.03 0.71 -7.19
N SER A 68 16.33 0.51 -8.48
CA SER A 68 17.01 1.54 -9.27
C SER A 68 16.26 2.86 -9.18
N TYR A 69 17.01 3.97 -9.11
CA TYR A 69 16.43 5.30 -8.98
C TYR A 69 15.41 5.59 -10.09
N LEU A 70 15.75 5.26 -11.34
CA LEU A 70 14.90 5.51 -12.50
C LEU A 70 13.57 4.75 -12.40
N THR A 71 13.59 3.46 -12.06
CA THR A 71 12.38 2.65 -11.96
C THR A 71 11.47 3.13 -10.84
N SER A 72 12.03 3.42 -9.66
CA SER A 72 11.28 3.91 -8.51
C SER A 72 10.68 5.30 -8.78
N ASN A 73 11.44 6.17 -9.44
CA ASN A 73 11.01 7.52 -9.76
C ASN A 73 9.84 7.52 -10.75
N THR A 74 9.97 6.76 -11.84
CA THR A 74 8.89 6.56 -12.82
C THR A 74 7.64 5.99 -12.18
N TYR A 75 7.78 5.06 -11.22
CA TYR A 75 6.64 4.49 -10.53
C TYR A 75 5.89 5.50 -9.66
N ILE A 76 6.62 6.30 -8.87
CA ILE A 76 6.03 7.37 -8.05
C ILE A 76 5.34 8.40 -8.95
N ASP A 77 5.98 8.78 -10.06
CA ASP A 77 5.41 9.75 -11.00
C ASP A 77 4.14 9.20 -11.67
N ASN A 78 4.10 7.91 -11.99
CA ASN A 78 2.88 7.25 -12.47
C ASN A 78 1.77 7.20 -11.42
N ALA A 79 2.11 6.98 -10.14
CA ALA A 79 1.14 7.03 -9.04
C ALA A 79 0.54 8.42 -8.85
N ILE A 80 1.35 9.48 -9.04
CA ILE A 80 0.90 10.87 -9.02
C ILE A 80 0.01 11.16 -10.23
N LYS A 81 0.44 10.76 -11.44
CA LYS A 81 -0.32 10.94 -12.68
C LYS A 81 -1.68 10.24 -12.67
N LYS A 82 -1.79 9.10 -11.98
CA LYS A 82 -3.04 8.37 -11.76
C LYS A 82 -3.87 8.91 -10.59
N GLU A 83 -3.45 10.00 -9.97
CA GLU A 83 -4.11 10.62 -8.81
C GLU A 83 -4.26 9.67 -7.61
N TYR A 84 -3.35 8.70 -7.48
CA TYR A 84 -3.28 7.84 -6.31
C TYR A 84 -2.45 8.49 -5.21
N PHE A 85 -1.42 9.23 -5.60
CA PHE A 85 -0.66 10.11 -4.72
C PHE A 85 -0.80 11.57 -5.14
N LYS A 86 -0.65 12.46 -4.18
CA LYS A 86 -0.55 13.91 -4.38
C LYS A 86 0.75 14.43 -3.79
N ILE A 87 1.22 15.56 -4.33
CA ILE A 87 2.43 16.22 -3.87
C ILE A 87 2.09 17.47 -3.06
N ILE A 88 2.84 17.69 -1.98
CA ILE A 88 2.86 18.97 -1.26
C ILE A 88 4.28 19.51 -1.27
N ARG A 89 4.43 20.79 -1.65
CA ARG A 89 5.72 21.47 -1.59
C ARG A 89 6.08 21.79 -0.15
N ASN A 90 7.30 21.45 0.25
CA ASN A 90 7.79 21.85 1.56
C ASN A 90 8.02 23.37 1.58
N LYS A 91 7.45 24.05 2.59
CA LYS A 91 7.59 25.51 2.76
C LYS A 91 9.01 25.92 3.17
N LYS A 92 9.75 25.05 3.88
CA LYS A 92 11.11 25.32 4.35
C LYS A 92 12.17 25.07 3.27
N ASP A 93 12.06 23.94 2.57
CA ASP A 93 12.93 23.60 1.44
C ASP A 93 12.10 23.33 0.19
N LYS A 94 12.00 24.33 -0.69
CA LYS A 94 11.21 24.27 -1.93
C LYS A 94 11.66 23.16 -2.90
N ARG A 95 12.87 22.60 -2.73
CA ARG A 95 13.38 21.50 -3.56
C ARG A 95 12.84 20.15 -3.11
N SER A 96 12.39 20.04 -1.86
CA SER A 96 11.80 18.82 -1.32
C SER A 96 10.28 18.81 -1.52
N ILE A 97 9.78 17.69 -2.03
CA ILE A 97 8.34 17.42 -2.17
C ILE A 97 7.94 16.27 -1.25
N PHE A 98 6.81 16.45 -0.58
CA PHE A 98 6.17 15.43 0.22
C PHE A 98 5.14 14.69 -0.60
N ILE A 99 5.09 13.37 -0.41
CA ILE A 99 4.11 12.49 -1.04
C ILE A 99 3.03 12.19 -0.01
N LEU A 100 1.78 12.33 -0.42
CA LEU A 100 0.61 11.97 0.37
C LEU A 100 -0.31 11.05 -0.45
N PRO A 101 -1.04 10.15 0.21
CA PRO A 101 -2.12 9.43 -0.47
C PRO A 101 -3.28 10.39 -0.76
N THR A 102 -4.00 10.13 -1.85
CA THR A 102 -5.31 10.77 -2.09
C THR A 102 -6.41 10.05 -1.32
N ASP A 103 -7.56 10.71 -1.16
CA ASP A 103 -8.71 10.14 -0.45
C ASP A 103 -9.18 8.85 -1.13
N ARG A 104 -9.05 8.76 -2.45
CA ARG A 104 -9.31 7.54 -3.24
C ARG A 104 -8.42 6.38 -2.79
N THR A 105 -7.12 6.65 -2.63
CA THR A 105 -6.15 5.66 -2.17
C THR A 105 -6.37 5.26 -0.72
N ILE A 106 -6.67 6.24 0.14
CA ILE A 106 -7.01 5.99 1.54
C ILE A 106 -8.22 5.06 1.63
N LYS A 107 -9.34 5.41 0.98
CA LYS A 107 -10.57 4.59 1.01
C LYS A 107 -10.35 3.17 0.50
N SER A 108 -9.59 3.02 -0.60
CA SER A 108 -9.30 1.70 -1.18
C SER A 108 -8.46 0.85 -0.23
N PHE A 109 -7.46 1.46 0.41
CA PHE A 109 -6.58 0.78 1.36
C PHE A 109 -7.27 0.48 2.70
N GLU A 110 -8.04 1.42 3.25
CA GLU A 110 -8.86 1.21 4.45
C GLU A 110 -9.82 0.04 4.26
N LYS A 111 -10.57 0.02 3.14
CA LYS A 111 -11.49 -1.08 2.82
C LYS A 111 -10.76 -2.42 2.83
N PHE A 112 -9.55 -2.47 2.25
CA PHE A 112 -8.73 -3.67 2.22
C PHE A 112 -8.19 -4.10 3.58
N VAL A 113 -7.79 -3.18 4.46
CA VAL A 113 -7.29 -3.55 5.79
C VAL A 113 -8.44 -3.91 6.71
N MET A 114 -9.52 -3.14 6.72
CA MET A 114 -10.67 -3.33 7.60
C MET A 114 -11.48 -4.59 7.27
N GLN A 115 -11.48 -5.08 6.02
CA GLN A 115 -12.12 -6.37 5.72
C GLN A 115 -11.51 -7.53 6.53
N ARG A 116 -10.25 -7.39 6.96
CA ARG A 116 -9.59 -8.39 7.80
C ARG A 116 -10.25 -8.47 9.18
N GLU A 117 -10.62 -7.36 9.79
CA GLU A 117 -11.32 -7.35 11.09
C GLU A 117 -12.55 -8.28 11.08
N ASN A 118 -13.39 -8.15 10.03
CA ASN A 118 -14.58 -8.98 9.83
C ASN A 118 -14.26 -10.47 9.59
N LEU A 119 -13.11 -10.78 8.98
CA LEU A 119 -12.69 -12.14 8.65
C LEU A 119 -11.95 -12.85 9.80
N TYR A 120 -11.29 -12.09 10.67
CA TYR A 120 -10.50 -12.64 11.77
C TYR A 120 -11.24 -12.69 13.11
N LYS A 121 -12.33 -11.91 13.33
CA LYS A 121 -12.93 -11.74 14.67
C LYS A 121 -11.83 -11.50 15.73
N ILE A 122 -10.90 -10.59 15.43
CA ILE A 122 -9.89 -10.12 16.41
C ILE A 122 -10.59 -9.24 17.41
#